data_AF-A0A834YME9-F1
#
_entry.id   AF-A0A834YME9-F1
#
_cell.length_a   1.000
_cell.length_b   1.000
_cell.length_c   1.000
_cell.angle_alpha   90.00
_cell.angle_beta   90.00
_cell.angle_gamma   90.00
#
_symmetry.space_group_name_H-M   'P 1'
#
loop_
_entity.id
_entity.type
_entity.pdbx_description
1 polymer ?
#
loop_
_entity_poly.entity_id
_entity_poly.type
_entity_poly.pdbx_seq_one_letter_code
_entity_poly.pdbx_strand_id
1 'polypeptide(L)'
;MADITKLLVEKKPELIEEQDIYGRTALHYAASYDAVELVNNRGQNAFHVCIGKARVGVLDCLMSKVRDDEVLNQQDNEGNTPLHLAVKIGNPKLVESMLEKEGRVDIDTMNNDNFTPLDLTLRREDASMEEIQVYGHLRDAGAKFGIVEPFNEKDWDLVNAQKDRC
;
A
#
# COMPACT_ATOMS: atom_id res chain seq x y z
N MET A 1 -19.36 -14.24 16.70
CA MET A 1 -19.15 -12.79 16.50
C MET A 1 -18.51 -12.64 15.13
N ALA A 2 -19.15 -11.87 14.24
CA ALA A 2 -18.83 -11.63 12.82
C ALA A 2 -18.83 -12.83 11.83
N ASP A 3 -19.95 -13.56 11.73
CA ASP A 3 -20.19 -14.52 10.62
C ASP A 3 -20.65 -13.86 9.32
N ILE A 4 -21.26 -12.67 9.39
CA ILE A 4 -21.93 -12.03 8.24
C ILE A 4 -20.92 -11.61 7.15
N THR A 5 -19.75 -11.12 7.53
CA THR A 5 -18.70 -10.70 6.59
C THR A 5 -18.00 -11.89 5.93
N LYS A 6 -17.76 -12.99 6.67
CA LYS A 6 -17.28 -14.26 6.10
C LYS A 6 -18.28 -14.81 5.08
N LEU A 7 -19.57 -14.76 5.42
CA LEU A 7 -20.67 -15.18 4.56
C LEU A 7 -20.78 -14.28 3.31
N LEU A 8 -20.49 -12.99 3.42
CA LEU A 8 -20.43 -12.04 2.31
C LEU A 8 -19.28 -12.35 1.34
N VAL A 9 -18.07 -12.60 1.85
CA VAL A 9 -16.90 -12.97 1.02
C VAL A 9 -17.13 -14.33 0.34
N GLU A 10 -17.69 -15.33 1.04
CA GLU A 10 -17.98 -16.65 0.47
C GLU A 10 -19.12 -16.64 -0.55
N LYS A 11 -20.21 -15.91 -0.27
CA LYS A 11 -21.43 -15.98 -1.09
C LYS A 11 -21.47 -14.94 -2.20
N LYS A 12 -20.87 -13.76 -1.99
CA LYS A 12 -20.93 -12.61 -2.91
C LYS A 12 -19.69 -11.71 -2.79
N PRO A 13 -18.53 -12.15 -3.29
CA PRO A 13 -17.30 -11.36 -3.27
C PRO A 13 -17.41 -10.05 -4.08
N GLU A 14 -18.29 -9.99 -5.08
CA GLU A 14 -18.61 -8.75 -5.82
C GLU A 14 -19.18 -7.63 -4.93
N LEU A 15 -19.88 -7.97 -3.83
CA LEU A 15 -20.49 -6.97 -2.94
C LEU A 15 -19.46 -6.20 -2.09
N ILE A 16 -18.21 -6.68 -2.03
CA ILE A 16 -17.10 -6.01 -1.34
C ILE A 16 -16.73 -4.71 -2.09
N GLU A 17 -16.92 -4.70 -3.41
CA GLU A 17 -16.59 -3.58 -4.29
C GLU A 17 -17.77 -2.63 -4.54
N GLU A 18 -19.00 -3.11 -4.30
CA GLU A 18 -20.18 -2.27 -4.44
C GLU A 18 -20.21 -1.16 -3.39
N GLN A 19 -20.55 0.03 -3.86
CA GLN A 19 -20.68 1.22 -3.05
C GLN A 19 -22.15 1.54 -2.87
N ASP A 20 -22.53 1.84 -1.64
CA ASP A 20 -23.85 2.42 -1.38
C ASP A 20 -23.92 3.85 -1.95
N ILE A 21 -25.10 4.47 -1.85
CA ILE A 21 -25.35 5.84 -2.30
C ILE A 21 -24.45 6.90 -1.62
N TYR A 22 -23.73 6.51 -0.57
CA TYR A 22 -22.78 7.34 0.17
C TYR A 22 -21.32 7.00 -0.15
N GLY A 23 -21.06 6.13 -1.14
CA GLY A 23 -19.72 5.70 -1.54
C GLY A 23 -19.09 4.64 -0.62
N ARG A 24 -19.85 4.10 0.34
CA ARG A 24 -19.38 3.16 1.36
C ARG A 24 -19.49 1.74 0.84
N THR A 25 -18.39 1.01 0.95
CA THR A 25 -18.32 -0.41 0.63
C THR A 25 -18.60 -1.26 1.87
N ALA A 26 -18.83 -2.57 1.68
CA ALA A 26 -18.94 -3.53 2.80
C ALA A 26 -17.74 -3.43 3.77
N LEU A 27 -16.58 -3.02 3.26
CA LEU A 27 -15.36 -2.78 4.03
C LEU A 27 -15.45 -1.60 5.00
N HIS A 28 -16.18 -0.53 4.66
CA HIS A 28 -16.41 0.60 5.57
C HIS A 28 -17.21 0.18 6.80
N TYR A 29 -18.19 -0.71 6.59
CA TYR A 29 -18.97 -1.30 7.66
C TYR A 29 -18.15 -2.33 8.45
N ALA A 30 -17.31 -3.13 7.79
CA ALA A 30 -16.39 -4.07 8.47
C ALA A 30 -15.38 -3.36 9.38
N ALA A 31 -14.84 -2.21 8.96
CA ALA A 31 -13.96 -1.37 9.76
C ALA A 31 -14.64 -0.74 10.98
N SER A 32 -15.97 -0.65 10.99
CA SER A 32 -16.74 -0.21 12.17
C SER A 32 -17.05 -1.35 13.16
N TYR A 33 -16.80 -2.61 12.76
CA TYR A 33 -17.20 -3.82 13.49
C TYR A 33 -16.02 -4.80 13.75
N ASP A 34 -14.78 -4.31 13.84
CA ASP A 34 -13.61 -5.10 14.24
C ASP A 34 -13.25 -6.27 13.28
N ALA A 35 -13.64 -6.16 12.00
CA ALA A 35 -13.47 -7.22 10.99
C ALA A 35 -12.35 -6.94 9.97
N VAL A 36 -11.31 -6.22 10.37
CA VAL A 36 -10.23 -5.72 9.48
C VAL A 36 -9.22 -6.83 9.11
N GLU A 37 -9.15 -7.89 9.90
CA GLU A 37 -8.29 -9.07 9.67
C GLU A 37 -8.74 -9.98 8.51
N LEU A 38 -9.91 -9.73 7.92
CA LEU A 38 -10.45 -10.56 6.86
C LEU A 38 -9.77 -10.28 5.51
N VAL A 39 -9.31 -11.35 4.87
CA VAL A 39 -8.69 -11.32 3.53
C VAL A 39 -9.61 -11.86 2.44
N ASN A 40 -9.49 -11.31 1.23
CA ASN A 40 -10.16 -11.84 0.03
C ASN A 40 -9.40 -13.04 -0.57
N ASN A 41 -9.87 -13.58 -1.70
CA ASN A 41 -9.23 -14.73 -2.38
C ASN A 41 -7.79 -14.48 -2.88
N ARG A 42 -7.34 -13.23 -2.88
CA ARG A 42 -5.95 -12.83 -3.20
C ARG A 42 -5.10 -12.64 -1.94
N GLY A 43 -5.61 -12.94 -0.76
CA GLY A 43 -4.92 -12.66 0.51
C GLY A 43 -4.96 -11.19 0.92
N GLN A 44 -5.77 -10.37 0.24
CA GLN A 44 -5.80 -8.92 0.46
C GLN A 44 -6.81 -8.55 1.54
N ASN A 45 -6.32 -7.83 2.55
CA ASN A 45 -7.15 -7.22 3.60
C ASN A 45 -7.69 -5.85 3.20
N ALA A 46 -8.31 -5.16 4.17
CA ALA A 46 -8.90 -3.85 3.96
C ALA A 46 -7.94 -2.77 3.42
N PHE A 47 -6.68 -2.78 3.89
CA PHE A 47 -5.67 -1.82 3.46
C PHE A 47 -5.25 -2.03 2.01
N HIS A 48 -5.03 -3.28 1.60
CA HIS A 48 -4.71 -3.60 0.21
C HIS A 48 -5.80 -3.11 -0.75
N VAL A 49 -7.07 -3.35 -0.40
CA VAL A 49 -8.19 -2.98 -1.26
C VAL A 49 -8.37 -1.46 -1.32
N CYS A 50 -8.25 -0.75 -0.19
CA CYS A 50 -8.43 0.71 -0.19
C CYS A 50 -7.31 1.42 -0.96
N ILE A 51 -6.07 0.93 -0.84
CA ILE A 51 -4.90 1.42 -1.57
C ILE A 51 -5.05 1.12 -3.05
N GLY A 52 -5.44 -0.12 -3.42
CA GLY A 52 -5.69 -0.52 -4.81
C GLY A 52 -6.70 0.36 -5.56
N LYS A 53 -7.61 1.02 -4.83
CA LYS A 53 -8.58 1.99 -5.38
C LYS A 53 -8.15 3.45 -5.24
N ALA A 54 -6.92 3.70 -4.77
CA ALA A 54 -6.31 5.00 -4.52
C ALA A 54 -7.10 5.94 -3.60
N ARG A 55 -7.75 5.39 -2.57
CA ARG A 55 -8.64 6.16 -1.67
C ARG A 55 -7.93 6.62 -0.39
N VAL A 56 -7.18 7.72 -0.48
CA VAL A 56 -6.42 8.31 0.65
C VAL A 56 -7.30 8.55 1.89
N GLY A 57 -8.47 9.19 1.74
CA GLY A 57 -9.33 9.47 2.91
C GLY A 57 -9.89 8.22 3.61
N VAL A 58 -10.03 7.10 2.89
CA VAL A 58 -10.42 5.81 3.49
C VAL A 58 -9.23 5.19 4.21
N LEU A 59 -8.04 5.28 3.62
CA LEU A 59 -6.80 4.85 4.25
C LEU A 59 -6.57 5.57 5.59
N ASP A 60 -6.67 6.91 5.63
CA ASP A 60 -6.49 7.67 6.87
C ASP A 60 -7.52 7.27 7.95
N CYS A 61 -8.77 7.03 7.54
CA CYS A 61 -9.83 6.56 8.42
C CYS A 61 -9.52 5.16 8.98
N LEU A 62 -9.02 4.25 8.15
CA LEU A 62 -8.62 2.90 8.58
C LEU A 62 -7.41 2.96 9.52
N MET A 63 -6.36 3.70 9.16
CA MET A 63 -5.16 3.83 9.99
C MET A 63 -5.42 4.50 11.35
N SER A 64 -6.41 5.39 11.45
CA SER A 64 -6.80 6.00 12.73
C SER A 64 -7.58 5.07 13.66
N LYS A 65 -8.22 4.03 13.10
CA LYS A 65 -9.07 3.08 13.84
C LYS A 65 -8.37 1.77 14.14
N VAL A 66 -7.51 1.31 13.24
CA VAL A 66 -6.85 0.01 13.34
C VAL A 66 -5.52 0.18 14.07
N ARG A 67 -5.41 -0.50 15.21
CA ARG A 67 -4.18 -0.53 16.03
C ARG A 67 -3.37 -1.82 15.89
N ASP A 68 -3.84 -2.76 15.08
CA ASP A 68 -3.11 -3.98 14.79
C ASP A 68 -2.05 -3.73 13.70
N ASP A 69 -0.80 -3.97 14.02
CA ASP A 69 0.35 -3.82 13.13
C ASP A 69 0.47 -5.01 12.18
N GLU A 70 -0.03 -6.19 12.57
CA GLU A 70 -0.04 -7.38 11.72
C GLU A 70 -0.91 -7.13 10.49
N VAL A 71 -2.07 -6.48 10.67
CA VAL A 71 -2.98 -6.15 9.57
C VAL A 71 -2.40 -5.07 8.65
N LEU A 72 -1.60 -4.14 9.18
CA LEU A 72 -0.93 -3.12 8.36
C LEU A 72 0.18 -3.69 7.48
N ASN A 73 0.82 -4.77 7.92
CA ASN A 73 1.99 -5.36 7.26
C ASN A 73 1.71 -6.73 6.64
N GLN A 74 0.48 -7.23 6.76
CA GLN A 74 0.06 -8.50 6.20
C GLN A 74 0.40 -8.58 4.72
N GLN A 75 0.97 -9.70 4.29
CA GLN A 75 1.27 -9.94 2.88
C GLN A 75 0.07 -10.59 2.19
N ASP A 76 -0.21 -10.15 0.96
CA ASP A 76 -1.15 -10.84 0.08
C ASP A 76 -0.54 -12.12 -0.53
N ASN A 77 -1.28 -12.81 -1.41
CA ASN A 77 -0.81 -14.07 -2.01
C ASN A 77 0.44 -13.91 -2.90
N GLU A 78 0.77 -12.69 -3.33
CA GLU A 78 1.99 -12.37 -4.07
C GLU A 78 3.13 -11.92 -3.12
N GLY A 79 2.91 -11.96 -1.81
CA GLY A 79 3.85 -11.46 -0.82
C GLY A 79 3.82 -9.93 -0.69
N ASN A 80 2.93 -9.23 -1.39
CA ASN A 80 2.91 -7.77 -1.35
C ASN A 80 2.25 -7.31 -0.04
N THR A 81 2.92 -6.43 0.69
CA THR A 81 2.28 -5.66 1.78
C THR A 81 1.43 -4.54 1.18
N PRO A 82 0.53 -3.89 1.98
CA PRO A 82 -0.20 -2.72 1.52
C PRO A 82 0.72 -1.60 0.99
N LEU A 83 1.93 -1.46 1.55
CA LEU A 83 2.92 -0.48 1.09
C LEU A 83 3.47 -0.81 -0.30
N HIS A 84 3.72 -2.08 -0.63
CA HIS A 84 4.10 -2.48 -1.99
C HIS A 84 3.06 -2.03 -3.02
N LEU A 85 1.78 -2.18 -2.69
CA LEU A 85 0.69 -1.73 -3.58
C LEU A 85 0.65 -0.20 -3.69
N ALA A 86 0.87 0.54 -2.59
CA ALA A 86 0.90 2.00 -2.63
C ALA A 86 2.02 2.52 -3.55
N VAL A 87 3.19 1.89 -3.49
CA VAL A 87 4.33 2.21 -4.35
C VAL A 87 4.04 1.83 -5.80
N LYS A 88 3.50 0.63 -6.05
CA LYS A 88 3.15 0.16 -7.40
C LYS A 88 2.12 1.05 -8.09
N ILE A 89 1.25 1.72 -7.32
CA ILE A 89 0.29 2.71 -7.82
C ILE A 89 0.96 4.04 -8.17
N GLY A 90 2.12 4.34 -7.56
CA GLY A 90 2.86 5.58 -7.80
C GLY A 90 2.17 6.82 -7.24
N ASN A 91 1.38 6.69 -6.16
CA ASN A 91 0.68 7.82 -5.54
C ASN A 91 1.43 8.30 -4.28
N PRO A 92 2.11 9.47 -4.32
CA PRO A 92 2.94 9.97 -3.22
C PRO A 92 2.16 10.16 -1.92
N LYS A 93 0.89 10.57 -2.01
CA LYS A 93 0.03 10.83 -0.85
C LYS A 93 -0.35 9.56 -0.12
N LEU A 94 -0.56 8.44 -0.84
CA LEU A 94 -0.83 7.16 -0.19
C LEU A 94 0.39 6.70 0.60
N VAL A 95 1.57 6.83 -0.01
CA VAL A 95 2.85 6.44 0.61
C VAL A 95 3.14 7.33 1.82
N GLU A 96 2.97 8.65 1.70
CA GLU A 96 3.11 9.60 2.80
C GLU A 96 2.16 9.28 3.96
N SER A 97 0.85 9.12 3.70
CA SER A 97 -0.13 8.73 4.73
C SER A 97 0.26 7.45 5.48
N MET A 98 0.87 6.49 4.78
CA MET A 98 1.33 5.24 5.40
C MET A 98 2.59 5.43 6.25
N LEU A 99 3.56 6.20 5.77
CA LEU A 99 4.86 6.40 6.41
C LEU A 99 4.77 7.35 7.63
N GLU A 100 3.83 8.28 7.64
CA GLU A 100 3.64 9.23 8.75
C GLU A 100 3.21 8.58 10.09
N LYS A 101 2.80 7.30 10.09
CA LYS A 101 2.22 6.64 11.27
C LYS A 101 3.24 5.85 12.07
N GLU A 102 3.86 6.52 13.04
CA GLU A 102 4.51 5.97 14.25
C GLU A 102 5.45 4.76 14.04
N GLY A 103 6.03 4.59 12.83
CA GLY A 103 6.89 3.44 12.53
C GLY A 103 6.19 2.08 12.56
N ARG A 104 4.87 2.05 12.40
CA ARG A 104 4.04 0.83 12.44
C ARG A 104 4.09 0.03 11.13
N VAL A 105 4.45 0.70 10.04
CA VAL A 105 4.55 0.09 8.71
C VAL A 105 5.98 -0.42 8.51
N ASP A 106 6.11 -1.70 8.20
CA ASP A 106 7.37 -2.30 7.79
C ASP A 106 7.66 -1.89 6.33
N ILE A 107 8.74 -1.12 6.19
CA ILE A 107 9.17 -0.51 4.93
C ILE A 107 10.14 -1.39 4.14
N ASP A 108 10.68 -2.44 4.76
CA ASP A 108 11.74 -3.29 4.20
C ASP A 108 11.26 -4.75 3.97
N THR A 109 9.98 -5.05 4.22
CA THR A 109 9.41 -6.38 3.91
C THR A 109 9.62 -6.71 2.44
N MET A 110 10.05 -7.94 2.14
CA MET A 110 10.18 -8.43 0.78
C MET A 110 8.96 -9.24 0.35
N ASN A 111 8.50 -9.03 -0.89
CA ASN A 111 7.47 -9.85 -1.50
C ASN A 111 8.01 -11.20 -2.03
N ASN A 112 7.16 -12.01 -2.69
CA ASN A 112 7.56 -13.33 -3.20
C ASN A 112 8.60 -13.27 -4.33
N ASP A 113 8.72 -12.13 -5.00
CA ASP A 113 9.77 -11.86 -5.98
C ASP A 113 11.07 -11.34 -5.32
N ASN A 114 11.09 -11.27 -3.98
CA ASN A 114 12.13 -10.69 -3.15
C ASN A 114 12.41 -9.20 -3.37
N PHE A 115 11.38 -8.45 -3.76
CA PHE A 115 11.44 -7.00 -3.86
C PHE A 115 10.93 -6.37 -2.57
N THR A 116 11.64 -5.34 -2.09
CA THR A 116 11.09 -4.39 -1.11
C THR A 116 10.19 -3.36 -1.82
N PRO A 117 9.38 -2.59 -1.08
CA PRO A 117 8.66 -1.46 -1.65
C PRO A 117 9.59 -0.48 -2.38
N LEU A 118 10.80 -0.24 -1.86
CA LEU A 118 11.77 0.64 -2.51
C LEU A 118 12.24 0.07 -3.85
N ASP A 119 12.50 -1.24 -3.95
CA ASP A 119 12.91 -1.89 -5.20
C ASP A 119 11.88 -1.69 -6.33
N LEU A 120 10.58 -1.61 -5.99
CA LEU A 120 9.51 -1.45 -6.97
C LEU A 120 9.51 -0.09 -7.68
N THR A 121 10.11 0.94 -7.08
CA THR A 121 10.20 2.29 -7.68
C THR A 121 11.11 2.33 -8.91
N LEU A 122 11.96 1.32 -9.09
CA LEU A 122 13.10 1.35 -10.03
C LEU A 122 12.88 0.54 -11.29
N ARG A 123 11.67 0.03 -11.47
CA ARG A 123 11.33 -0.84 -12.60
C ARG A 123 11.04 -0.09 -13.90
N ARG A 124 11.09 1.24 -13.91
CA ARG A 124 10.65 2.06 -15.03
C ARG A 124 11.75 3.02 -15.49
N GLU A 125 12.11 2.92 -16.77
CA GLU A 125 13.02 3.87 -17.44
C GLU A 125 12.35 5.25 -17.67
N ASP A 126 11.01 5.30 -17.62
CA ASP A 126 10.16 6.47 -17.86
C ASP A 126 9.47 6.99 -16.59
N ALA A 127 10.22 7.05 -15.47
CA ALA A 127 9.65 7.38 -14.17
C ALA A 127 8.92 8.74 -14.16
N SER A 128 7.67 8.75 -13.70
CA SER A 128 6.88 9.98 -13.56
C SER A 128 7.35 10.81 -12.37
N MET A 129 6.99 12.10 -12.33
CA MET A 129 7.35 12.98 -11.20
C MET A 129 6.82 12.45 -9.87
N GLU A 130 5.66 11.80 -9.88
CA GLU A 130 5.04 11.15 -8.73
C GLU A 130 5.85 9.93 -8.26
N GLU A 131 6.34 9.10 -9.17
CA GLU A 131 7.19 7.95 -8.82
C GLU A 131 8.52 8.40 -8.20
N ILE A 132 9.10 9.50 -8.71
CA ILE A 132 10.29 10.12 -8.12
C ILE A 132 10.00 10.64 -6.70
N GLN A 133 8.81 11.19 -6.45
CA GLN A 133 8.40 11.61 -5.10
C GLN A 133 8.22 10.42 -4.16
N VAL A 134 7.59 9.34 -4.63
CA VAL A 134 7.44 8.09 -3.86
C VAL A 134 8.81 7.52 -3.47
N TYR A 135 9.77 7.49 -4.40
CA TYR A 135 11.15 7.10 -4.12
C TYR A 135 11.78 7.97 -3.03
N GLY A 136 11.64 9.29 -3.14
CA GLY A 136 12.14 10.23 -2.14
C GLY A 136 11.54 9.97 -0.75
N HIS A 137 10.22 9.82 -0.65
CA HIS A 137 9.54 9.57 0.63
C HIS A 137 10.03 8.27 1.30
N LEU A 138 10.22 7.19 0.54
CA LEU A 138 10.72 5.93 1.08
C LEU A 138 12.18 6.05 1.54
N ARG A 139 13.03 6.72 0.76
CA ARG A 139 14.43 6.96 1.12
C ARG A 139 14.55 7.81 2.38
N ASP A 140 13.77 8.87 2.49
CA ASP A 140 13.73 9.76 3.65
C ASP A 140 13.20 9.05 4.91
N ALA A 141 12.29 8.09 4.73
CA ALA A 141 11.84 7.19 5.79
C ALA A 141 12.88 6.12 6.19
N GLY A 142 14.00 6.03 5.47
CA GLY A 142 15.09 5.10 5.76
C GLY A 142 14.91 3.70 5.16
N ALA A 143 14.04 3.54 4.17
CA ALA A 143 13.83 2.27 3.48
C ALA A 143 15.10 1.82 2.75
N LYS A 144 15.28 0.51 2.64
CA LYS A 144 16.45 -0.11 2.03
C LYS A 144 16.05 -0.96 0.84
N PHE A 145 16.99 -1.07 -0.10
CA PHE A 145 16.88 -2.04 -1.16
C PHE A 145 16.95 -3.46 -0.59
N GLY A 146 16.23 -4.36 -1.24
CA GLY A 146 16.29 -5.79 -0.92
C GLY A 146 17.54 -6.42 -1.50
N ILE A 147 17.34 -7.45 -2.32
CA ILE A 147 18.46 -8.09 -3.05
C ILE A 147 18.83 -7.36 -4.35
N VAL A 148 17.93 -6.53 -4.87
CA VAL A 148 18.17 -5.79 -6.10
C VAL A 148 18.71 -4.42 -5.74
N GLU A 149 20.03 -4.31 -5.58
CA GLU A 149 20.66 -3.01 -5.76
C GLU A 149 20.39 -2.58 -7.21
N PRO A 150 19.66 -1.48 -7.42
CA PRO A 150 19.46 -1.01 -8.78
C PRO A 150 20.78 -0.57 -9.37
N PHE A 151 20.79 -0.46 -10.71
CA PHE A 151 21.58 0.53 -11.43
C PHE A 151 22.24 1.58 -10.53
N ASN A 152 23.56 1.55 -10.47
CA ASN A 152 24.48 2.48 -9.81
C ASN A 152 23.78 3.75 -9.30
N GLU A 153 23.84 4.00 -7.98
CA GLU A 153 23.28 5.16 -7.26
C GLU A 153 23.39 6.51 -8.00
N LYS A 154 24.45 6.68 -8.83
CA LYS A 154 24.66 7.83 -9.71
C LYS A 154 23.58 8.05 -10.78
N ASP A 155 22.92 7.01 -11.27
CA ASP A 155 21.89 7.12 -12.32
C ASP A 155 20.62 7.79 -11.78
N TRP A 156 20.33 7.61 -10.48
CA TRP A 156 19.24 8.33 -9.80
C TRP A 156 19.58 9.77 -9.46
N ASP A 157 20.82 10.04 -9.06
CA ASP A 157 21.29 11.41 -8.88
C ASP A 157 21.23 12.20 -10.21
N LEU A 158 21.43 11.53 -11.35
CA LEU A 158 21.29 12.12 -12.69
C LEU A 158 19.83 12.43 -13.05
N VAL A 159 18.88 11.54 -12.72
CA VAL A 159 17.44 11.78 -12.88
C VAL A 159 17.00 12.95 -11.98
N ASN A 160 17.52 13.02 -10.75
CA ASN A 160 17.15 14.06 -9.79
C ASN A 160 17.83 15.42 -10.08
N ALA A 161 19.03 15.44 -10.67
CA ALA A 161 19.73 16.67 -11.08
C ALA A 161 19.06 17.41 -12.24
N GLN A 162 18.05 16.81 -12.89
CA GLN A 162 17.21 17.50 -13.88
C GLN A 162 16.11 18.35 -13.23
N LYS A 163 15.85 18.23 -11.92
CA LYS A 163 14.91 19.10 -11.17
C LYS A 163 15.37 20.55 -11.07
N ASP A 164 16.68 20.82 -11.11
CA ASP A 164 17.24 22.17 -10.94
C ASP A 164 17.33 22.97 -12.26
N ARG A 165 16.70 22.50 -13.35
CA ARG A 165 16.71 23.17 -14.67
C ARG A 165 15.41 23.91 -15.03
N CYS A 166 14.53 24.18 -14.06
CA CYS A 166 13.37 25.05 -14.24
C CYS A 166 13.49 26.33 -13.44
#